data_AF-A0A352W207-F1
#
_entry.id   AF-A0A352W207-F1
#
_cell.length_a   1.000
_cell.length_b   1.000
_cell.length_c   1.000
_cell.angle_alpha   90.00
_cell.angle_beta   90.00
_cell.angle_gamma   90.00
#
_symmetry.space_group_name_H-M   'P 1'
#
loop_
_entity.id
_entity.type
_entity.pdbx_description
1 polymer ?
#
loop_
_entity_poly.entity_id
_entity_poly.type
_entity_poly.pdbx_seq_one_letter_code
_entity_poly.pdbx_strand_id
1 'polypeptide(L)' 'MIADPPRCGLDPEILNCIVSCGPKNFIYISCEPASLARDLKILARQYSIKETFCYDMFPQTMHIETSIFCTRR' A
#
# COMPACT_ATOMS: atom_id res chain seq x y z
N MET A 1 -5.34 9.65 4.57
CA MET A 1 -4.69 9.64 3.23
C MET A 1 -4.98 8.29 2.59
N ILE A 2 -5.20 8.26 1.28
CA ILE A 2 -5.41 7.03 0.50
C ILE A 2 -4.40 7.05 -0.64
N ALA A 3 -3.70 5.94 -0.87
CA ALA A 3 -2.77 5.74 -1.97
C ALA A 3 -3.25 4.55 -2.81
N ASP A 4 -3.55 4.81 -4.07
CA ASP A 4 -3.99 3.82 -5.06
C ASP A 4 -3.12 3.98 -6.32
N PRO A 5 -1.90 3.42 -6.31
CA PRO A 5 -0.95 3.57 -7.40
C PRO A 5 -1.21 2.58 -8.54
N PRO A 6 -0.64 2.82 -9.74
CA PRO A 6 -0.61 1.83 -10.81
C PRO A 6 0.15 0.55 -10.42
N ARG A 7 0.08 -0.50 -11.24
CA ARG A 7 0.72 -1.82 -10.98
C ARG A 7 2.21 -1.75 -10.62
N CYS A 8 2.95 -0.75 -11.13
CA CYS A 8 4.35 -0.57 -10.78
C CYS A 8 4.60 -0.14 -9.32
N GLY A 9 3.55 0.15 -8.56
CA GLY A 9 3.60 0.61 -7.17
C GLY A 9 3.78 2.12 -7.06
N LEU A 10 4.11 2.60 -5.86
CA LEU A 10 4.44 4.00 -5.64
C LEU A 10 5.82 4.34 -6.20
N ASP A 11 5.91 5.53 -6.80
CA ASP A 11 7.21 6.11 -7.13
C ASP A 11 8.03 6.35 -5.84
N PRO A 12 9.35 6.09 -5.85
CA PRO A 12 10.23 6.38 -4.71
C PRO A 12 10.10 7.79 -4.14
N GLU A 13 9.86 8.81 -4.97
CA GLU A 13 9.65 10.18 -4.50
C GLU A 13 8.37 10.32 -3.68
N ILE A 14 7.30 9.64 -4.09
CA ILE A 14 6.02 9.64 -3.36
C ILE A 14 6.15 8.87 -2.06
N LEU A 15 6.86 7.73 -2.05
CA LEU A 15 7.16 7.00 -0.82
C LEU A 15 7.90 7.88 0.19
N ASN A 16 8.92 8.59 -0.25
CA ASN A 16 9.67 9.52 0.59
C ASN A 16 8.79 10.68 1.08
N CYS A 17 7.89 11.19 0.22
CA CYS A 17 6.94 12.23 0.58
C CYS A 17 5.96 11.75 1.67
N ILE A 18 5.38 10.55 1.53
CA ILE A 18 4.48 9.96 2.54
C ILE A 18 5.21 9.82 3.87
N VAL A 19 6.45 9.32 3.84
CA VAL A 19 7.29 9.18 5.03
C VAL A 19 7.59 10.54 5.68
N SER A 20 7.89 11.57 4.87
CA SER A 20 8.21 12.92 5.34
C SER A 20 6.99 13.66 5.89
N CYS A 21 5.88 13.66 5.17
CA CYS A 21 4.61 14.24 5.63
C CYS A 21 4.09 13.49 6.86
N GLY A 22 4.32 12.17 6.89
CA GLY A 22 4.09 11.31 8.03
C GLY A 22 2.66 11.35 8.59
N PRO A 23 1.61 11.15 7.76
CA PRO A 23 0.23 11.08 8.22
C PRO A 23 0.07 9.99 9.29
N LYS A 24 -0.78 10.24 10.29
CA LYS A 24 -1.05 9.29 11.39
C LYS A 24 -1.62 7.97 10.86
N ASN A 25 -2.55 8.04 9.91
CA ASN A 25 -3.23 6.89 9.32
C ASN A 25 -3.30 7.04 7.80
N PHE A 26 -3.05 5.96 7.08
CA PHE A 26 -3.29 5.91 5.63
C PHE A 26 -3.69 4.51 5.16
N ILE A 27 -4.34 4.46 4.00
CA ILE A 27 -4.73 3.23 3.31
C ILE A 27 -3.90 3.11 2.04
N TYR A 28 -3.30 1.94 1.82
CA TYR A 28 -2.63 1.58 0.57
C TYR A 28 -3.50 0.56 -0.17
N ILE A 29 -3.81 0.81 -1.43
CA ILE A 29 -4.56 -0.09 -2.31
C ILE A 29 -3.61 -0.58 -3.41
N SER A 30 -3.66 -1.87 -3.79
CA SER A 30 -2.85 -2.43 -4.88
C SER A 30 -3.48 -3.66 -5.49
N CYS A 31 -3.43 -3.75 -6.82
CA CYS A 31 -3.74 -4.96 -7.58
C CYS A 31 -2.52 -5.84 -7.89
N GLU A 32 -1.31 -5.41 -7.52
CA GLU A 32 -0.05 -6.09 -7.80
C GLU A 32 0.69 -6.44 -6.49
N PRO A 33 0.72 -7.72 -6.07
CA PRO A 33 1.33 -8.14 -4.81
C PRO A 33 2.84 -7.87 -4.72
N ALA A 34 3.56 -7.95 -5.85
CA ALA A 34 5.02 -7.79 -5.85
C ALA A 34 5.45 -6.36 -5.54
N SER A 35 4.84 -5.36 -6.19
CA SER A 35 5.12 -3.94 -5.94
C SER A 35 4.62 -3.51 -4.56
N LEU A 36 3.43 -4.01 -4.15
CA LEU A 36 2.91 -3.81 -2.81
C LEU A 36 3.90 -4.27 -1.72
N ALA A 37 4.44 -5.48 -1.83
CA ALA A 37 5.39 -6.01 -0.84
C ALA A 37 6.68 -5.19 -0.78
N ARG A 38 7.19 -4.71 -1.93
CA ARG A 38 8.36 -3.83 -2.01
C ARG A 38 8.11 -2.52 -1.25
N ASP A 39 6.98 -1.90 -1.50
CA ASP A 39 6.66 -0.57 -0.97
C ASP A 39 6.35 -0.64 0.54
N LEU A 40 5.62 -1.68 0.97
CA LEU A 40 5.39 -1.96 2.39
C LEU A 40 6.68 -2.21 3.17
N LYS A 41 7.69 -2.86 2.58
CA LYS A 41 8.98 -3.07 3.23
C LYS A 41 9.67 -1.76 3.60
N ILE A 42 9.50 -0.72 2.78
CA ILE A 42 10.03 0.62 3.04
C ILE A 42 9.18 1.31 4.11
N LEU A 43 7.85 1.29 3.95
CA LEU A 43 6.90 1.96 4.84
C LEU A 43 6.89 1.35 6.26
N ALA A 44 7.14 0.04 6.39
CA ALA A 44 7.19 -0.69 7.67
C ALA A 44 8.27 -0.19 8.63
N ARG A 45 9.21 0.64 8.17
CA ARG A 45 10.18 1.33 9.04
C ARG A 45 9.52 2.35 9.96
N GLN A 46 8.43 2.98 9.54
CA GLN A 46 7.74 4.04 10.28
C GLN A 46 6.25 3.77 10.51
N TYR A 47 5.70 2.78 9.81
CA TYR A 47 4.31 2.41 9.89
C TYR A 47 4.13 0.97 10.38
N SER A 48 3.02 0.74 11.06
CA SER A 48 2.51 -0.57 11.45
C SER A 48 1.28 -0.89 10.61
N ILE A 49 1.29 -2.07 10.00
CA ILE A 49 0.12 -2.63 9.34
C ILE A 49 -0.88 -3.04 10.43
N LYS A 50 -2.12 -2.59 10.30
CA LYS A 50 -3.19 -2.87 11.25
C LYS A 50 -4.19 -3.87 10.69
N GLU A 51 -4.61 -3.64 9.45
CA GLU A 51 -5.60 -4.49 8.78
C GLU A 51 -5.21 -4.68 7.32
N THR A 52 -5.63 -5.80 6.74
CA THR A 52 -5.41 -6.14 5.34
C THR A 52 -6.63 -6.87 4.83
N PHE A 53 -7.13 -6.43 3.68
CA PHE A 53 -8.29 -7.01 3.03
C PHE A 53 -7.95 -7.31 1.57
N CYS A 54 -8.34 -8.49 1.11
CA CYS A 54 -8.24 -8.88 -0.29
C CYS A 54 -9.64 -8.90 -0.91
N TYR A 55 -9.79 -8.35 -2.10
CA TYR A 55 -11.04 -8.28 -2.84
C TYR A 55 -10.86 -8.93 -4.20
N ASP A 56 -11.74 -9.86 -4.51
CA ASP A 56 -11.88 -10.42 -5.85
C ASP A 56 -12.73 -9.48 -6.71
N MET A 57 -12.09 -8.43 -7.23
CA MET A 57 -12.73 -7.50 -8.17
C MET A 57 -12.72 -8.02 -9.61
N PHE A 58 -11.96 -9.08 -9.89
CA PHE A 58 -11.77 -9.64 -11.22
C PHE A 58 -11.92 -11.17 -11.19
N PRO A 59 -13.16 -11.67 -11.02
CA PRO A 59 -13.40 -13.10 -10.91
C PRO A 59 -12.87 -13.86 -12.12
N GLN A 60 -12.39 -15.08 -11.89
CA GLN A 60 -11.81 -15.95 -12.92
C GLN A 60 -10.52 -15.40 -13.55
N THR A 61 -9.85 -14.46 -12.90
CA THR A 61 -8.51 -13.99 -13.29
C THR A 61 -7.51 -14.24 -12.17
N MET A 62 -6.21 -13.98 -12.43
CA MET A 62 -5.18 -14.04 -11.39
C MET A 62 -5.07 -12.73 -10.59
N HIS A 63 -5.88 -11.71 -10.89
CA HIS A 63 -5.78 -10.41 -10.26
C HIS A 63 -6.53 -10.38 -8.94
N ILE A 64 -5.90 -9.80 -7.92
CA ILE A 64 -6.48 -9.59 -6.60
C ILE A 64 -6.23 -8.14 -6.17
N GLU A 65 -7.28 -7.43 -5.78
CA GLU A 65 -7.16 -6.09 -5.22
C GLU A 65 -6.91 -6.22 -3.72
N THR A 66 -5.93 -5.51 -3.18
CA THR A 66 -5.58 -5.58 -1.76
C THR A 66 -5.62 -4.18 -1.15
N SER A 67 -6.36 -3.99 -0.06
CA SER A 67 -6.29 -2.79 0.76
C SER A 67 -5.57 -3.05 2.07
N ILE A 68 -4.71 -2.12 2.48
CA ILE A 68 -3.92 -2.22 3.70
C ILE A 68 -4.09 -0.94 4.50
N PHE A 69 -4.57 -1.12 5.73
CA PHE A 69 -4.64 -0.03 6.69
C PHE A 69 -3.33 0.06 7.48
N CYS A 70 -2.68 1.21 7.38
CA CYS A 70 -1.41 1.51 8.03
C CYS A 70 -1.59 2.65 9.03
N THR A 71 -1.01 2.49 10.22
CA THR A 71 -0.90 3.56 11.22
C THR A 71 0.55 3.86 11.53
N ARG A 72 0.88 5.12 11.76
CA ARG A 72 2.23 5.55 12.11
C ARG A 72 2.62 4.99 13.48
N ARG A 73 3.87 4.54 13.59
CA ARG A 73 4.46 4.10 14.87
C ARG A 73 4.77 5.27 15.79
#